data_AF-A0AAN8FXY4-F1
#
_entry.id   AF-A0AAN8FXY4-F1
#
_cell.length_a   1.000
_cell.length_b   1.000
_cell.length_c   1.000
_cell.angle_alpha   90.00
_cell.angle_beta   90.00
_cell.angle_gamma   90.00
#
_symmetry.space_group_name_H-M   'P 1'
#
loop_
_entity.id
_entity.type
_entity.pdbx_description
1 polymer ?
#
loop_
_entity_poly.entity_id
_entity_poly.type
_entity_poly.pdbx_seq_one_letter_code
_entity_poly.pdbx_strand_id
1 'polypeptide(L)'
;MFLLSRFLETNSQGFYGYGIIWNLVTGQGWTESPNFPVVTYCDMEIRNLGHIQRHTVQCVLVINIFTEKIFLLLWLWYTLLAMISFGSIMSWIFSSLPFDQRKKFIARRLELADVSFKQRNFTVELDEFVRDFVKMDGVFVLRMITIHSGVLICTEVVDTMWDQFLAEQGHKVITSLLNDHTEKDEHKGDRAPSVGGHSIDVPLRRKTSVLVPLMSREDLTQMSDHLLRPPSRM
;
A
#
# COMPACT_ATOMS: atom_id res chain seq x y z
N MET A 1 -20.16 -11.11 -5.15
CA MET A 1 -21.39 -11.25 -4.36
C MET A 1 -22.61 -10.70 -5.07
N PHE A 2 -22.71 -9.39 -5.32
CA PHE A 2 -23.88 -8.75 -5.92
C PHE A 2 -24.32 -9.37 -7.28
N LEU A 3 -23.38 -9.58 -8.21
CA LEU A 3 -23.69 -10.18 -9.51
C LEU A 3 -24.19 -11.63 -9.39
N LEU A 4 -23.67 -12.38 -8.42
CA LEU A 4 -24.10 -13.76 -8.15
C LEU A 4 -25.53 -13.77 -7.59
N SER A 5 -25.82 -12.90 -6.61
CA SER A 5 -27.17 -12.75 -6.06
C SER A 5 -28.19 -12.29 -7.10
N ARG A 6 -27.77 -11.46 -8.07
CA ARG A 6 -28.64 -10.99 -9.15
C ARG A 6 -28.90 -12.07 -10.21
N PHE A 7 -27.90 -12.91 -10.50
CA PHE A 7 -28.03 -14.02 -11.44
C PHE A 7 -28.97 -15.12 -10.91
N LEU A 8 -28.96 -15.38 -9.60
CA LEU A 8 -29.76 -16.42 -8.95
C LEU A 8 -31.19 -15.96 -8.61
N GLU A 9 -31.59 -14.75 -9.05
CA GLU A 9 -32.90 -14.10 -8.80
C GLU A 9 -33.41 -14.28 -7.36
N THR A 10 -32.51 -14.25 -6.38
CA THR A 10 -32.84 -14.53 -4.99
C THR A 10 -33.49 -13.30 -4.36
N ASN A 11 -34.82 -13.26 -4.39
CA ASN A 11 -35.59 -12.06 -4.03
C ASN A 11 -35.78 -11.86 -2.51
N SER A 12 -35.33 -12.80 -1.67
CA SER A 12 -35.72 -12.82 -0.24
C SER A 12 -34.61 -12.54 0.78
N GLN A 13 -33.33 -12.73 0.47
CA GLN A 13 -32.21 -12.35 1.35
C GLN A 13 -30.96 -12.14 0.50
N GLY A 14 -30.32 -10.96 0.55
CA GLY A 14 -29.20 -10.56 -0.31
C GLY A 14 -27.95 -11.46 -0.30
N PHE A 15 -27.92 -12.50 0.54
CA PHE A 15 -26.83 -13.46 0.69
C PHE A 15 -27.35 -14.91 0.67
N TYR A 16 -27.68 -15.41 -0.53
CA TYR A 16 -28.08 -16.81 -0.76
C TYR A 16 -27.18 -17.84 -0.04
N GLY A 17 -25.86 -17.68 -0.12
CA GLY A 17 -24.93 -18.62 0.51
C GLY A 17 -24.87 -18.54 2.05
N TYR A 18 -25.18 -17.40 2.66
CA TYR A 18 -25.16 -17.26 4.12
C TYR A 18 -26.29 -18.06 4.78
N GLY A 19 -27.50 -18.00 4.22
CA GLY A 19 -28.65 -18.75 4.74
C GLY A 19 -28.44 -20.27 4.66
N ILE A 20 -27.85 -20.75 3.56
CA ILE A 20 -27.57 -22.18 3.35
C ILE A 20 -26.49 -22.68 4.33
N ILE A 21 -25.42 -21.91 4.55
CA ILE A 21 -24.40 -22.26 5.54
C ILE A 21 -24.98 -22.22 6.96
N TRP A 22 -25.81 -21.23 7.29
CA TRP A 22 -26.44 -21.14 8.60
C TRP A 22 -27.35 -22.34 8.90
N ASN A 23 -28.16 -22.76 7.94
CA ASN A 23 -29.00 -23.94 8.06
C ASN A 23 -28.17 -25.22 8.21
N LEU A 24 -27.06 -25.34 7.47
CA LEU A 24 -26.14 -26.48 7.58
C LEU A 24 -25.44 -26.54 8.95
N VAL A 25 -24.99 -25.40 9.49
CA VAL A 25 -24.39 -25.30 10.82
C VAL A 25 -25.40 -25.60 11.93
N THR A 26 -26.67 -25.24 11.71
CA THR A 26 -27.78 -25.48 12.65
C THR A 26 -28.29 -26.94 12.57
N GLY A 27 -27.72 -27.77 11.69
CA GLY A 27 -28.10 -29.17 11.54
C GLY A 27 -29.48 -29.37 10.89
N GLN A 28 -30.04 -28.32 10.26
CA GLN A 28 -31.22 -28.46 9.42
C GLN A 28 -30.78 -29.16 8.13
N GLY A 29 -31.46 -30.24 7.77
CA GLY A 29 -31.17 -30.96 6.52
C GLY A 29 -31.27 -30.04 5.30
N TRP A 30 -30.65 -30.44 4.20
CA TRP A 30 -30.72 -29.74 2.92
C TRP A 30 -32.19 -29.60 2.51
N THR A 31 -32.74 -28.39 2.65
CA THR A 31 -34.08 -28.07 2.16
C THR A 31 -33.96 -27.81 0.67
N GLU A 32 -34.74 -28.51 -0.14
CA GLU A 32 -34.83 -28.30 -1.59
C GLU A 32 -35.01 -26.80 -1.87
N SER A 33 -34.06 -26.20 -2.58
CA SER A 33 -34.08 -24.77 -2.85
C SER A 33 -35.25 -24.45 -3.77
N PRO A 34 -36.17 -23.54 -3.41
CA PRO A 34 -37.28 -23.16 -4.28
C PRO A 34 -36.81 -22.48 -5.58
N ASN A 35 -35.57 -21.98 -5.61
CA ASN A 35 -35.00 -21.33 -6.79
C ASN A 35 -34.42 -22.34 -7.80
N PHE A 36 -34.05 -23.55 -7.35
CA PHE A 36 -33.42 -24.56 -8.19
C PHE A 36 -34.15 -25.91 -8.06
N PRO A 37 -35.31 -26.10 -8.75
CA PRO A 37 -36.05 -27.34 -8.70
C PRO A 37 -35.29 -28.49 -9.40
N VAL A 38 -35.11 -29.61 -8.71
CA VAL A 38 -34.53 -30.84 -9.29
C VAL A 38 -35.54 -31.58 -10.18
N VAL A 39 -36.84 -31.36 -9.95
CA VAL A 39 -37.95 -31.97 -10.69
C VAL A 39 -38.86 -30.88 -11.25
N THR A 40 -39.22 -31.01 -12.53
CA THR A 40 -40.12 -30.09 -13.23
C THR A 40 -41.19 -30.87 -14.01
N TYR A 41 -42.33 -30.23 -14.30
CA TYR A 41 -43.37 -30.82 -15.16
C TYR A 41 -43.28 -30.17 -16.55
N CYS A 42 -43.23 -31.01 -17.58
CA CYS A 42 -43.21 -30.56 -18.97
C CYS A 42 -44.50 -30.98 -19.68
N ASP A 43 -45.16 -30.01 -20.31
CA ASP A 43 -46.35 -30.23 -21.11
C ASP A 43 -45.94 -30.53 -22.55
N MET A 44 -46.28 -31.72 -23.04
CA MET A 44 -46.04 -32.12 -24.42
C MET A 44 -47.37 -32.18 -25.17
N GLU A 45 -47.40 -31.57 -26.35
CA GLU A 45 -48.56 -31.62 -27.25
C GLU A 45 -48.33 -32.71 -28.30
N ILE A 46 -49.12 -33.79 -28.23
CA ILE A 46 -49.05 -34.89 -29.19
C ILE A 46 -50.30 -34.81 -30.09
N ARG A 47 -50.10 -34.91 -31.40
CA ARG A 47 -51.18 -34.76 -32.39
C ARG A 47 -51.54 -36.11 -33.00
N ASN A 48 -52.71 -36.64 -32.63
CA ASN A 48 -53.25 -37.89 -33.17
C ASN A 48 -54.51 -37.60 -34.00
N LEU A 49 -54.51 -38.00 -35.27
CA LEU A 49 -55.66 -37.93 -36.20
C LEU A 49 -56.35 -36.55 -36.28
N GLY A 50 -55.60 -35.45 -36.16
CA GLY A 50 -56.14 -34.09 -36.26
C GLY A 50 -56.60 -33.46 -34.93
N HIS A 51 -56.58 -34.22 -33.83
CA HIS A 51 -56.85 -33.72 -32.48
C HIS A 51 -55.54 -33.57 -31.69
N ILE A 52 -55.35 -32.41 -31.04
CA ILE A 52 -54.17 -32.11 -30.21
C ILE A 52 -54.50 -32.51 -28.78
N GLN A 53 -53.74 -33.44 -28.20
CA GLN A 53 -53.88 -33.90 -26.82
C GLN A 53 -52.64 -33.47 -26.02
N ARG A 54 -52.87 -32.85 -24.86
CA ARG A 54 -51.81 -32.40 -23.96
C ARG A 54 -51.56 -33.45 -22.88
N HIS A 55 -50.31 -33.90 -22.77
CA HIS A 55 -49.87 -34.79 -21.71
C HIS A 55 -48.79 -34.11 -20.89
N THR A 56 -48.90 -34.23 -19.57
CA THR A 56 -47.90 -33.72 -18.63
C THR A 56 -46.98 -34.86 -18.21
N VAL A 57 -45.67 -34.64 -18.26
CA VAL A 57 -44.67 -35.62 -17.81
C VAL A 57 -43.74 -35.00 -16.78
N GLN A 58 -43.21 -35.83 -15.89
CA GLN A 58 -42.22 -35.42 -14.91
C GLN A 58 -40.82 -35.50 -15.52
N CYS A 59 -40.10 -34.39 -15.54
CA CYS A 59 -38.72 -34.28 -16.00
C CYS A 59 -37.77 -34.02 -14.84
N VAL A 60 -36.66 -34.77 -14.80
CA VAL A 60 -35.59 -34.56 -13.81
C VAL A 60 -34.53 -33.66 -14.43
N LEU A 61 -34.23 -32.55 -13.78
CA LEU A 61 -33.29 -31.54 -14.26
C LEU A 61 -31.93 -31.72 -13.55
N VAL A 62 -31.21 -32.77 -13.94
CA VAL A 62 -29.92 -33.15 -13.32
C VAL A 62 -28.87 -32.02 -13.45
N ILE A 63 -28.97 -31.18 -14.48
CA ILE A 63 -28.07 -30.01 -14.62
C ILE A 63 -28.23 -29.01 -13.46
N ASN A 64 -29.43 -28.91 -12.88
CA ASN A 64 -29.76 -27.90 -11.89
C ASN A 64 -29.12 -28.17 -10.52
N ILE A 65 -29.05 -29.44 -10.14
CA ILE A 65 -28.37 -29.86 -8.92
C ILE A 65 -26.86 -29.63 -9.01
N PHE A 66 -26.25 -29.76 -10.20
CA PHE A 66 -24.85 -29.41 -10.40
C PHE A 66 -24.61 -27.90 -10.27
N THR A 67 -25.47 -27.08 -10.87
CA THR A 67 -25.35 -25.63 -10.78
C THR A 67 -25.48 -25.15 -9.33
N GLU A 68 -26.41 -25.70 -8.56
CA GLU A 68 -26.59 -25.38 -7.13
C GLU A 68 -25.28 -25.55 -6.34
N LYS A 69 -24.58 -26.68 -6.50
CA LYS A 69 -23.33 -26.94 -5.77
C LYS A 69 -22.16 -26.08 -6.25
N ILE A 70 -22.06 -25.81 -7.55
CA ILE A 70 -21.01 -24.93 -8.10
C ILE A 70 -21.20 -23.50 -7.59
N PHE A 71 -22.44 -22.98 -7.59
CA PHE A 71 -22.71 -21.63 -7.11
C PHE A 71 -22.42 -21.46 -5.62
N LEU A 72 -22.65 -22.50 -4.79
CA LEU A 72 -22.26 -22.50 -3.39
C LEU A 72 -20.73 -22.47 -3.20
N LEU A 73 -19.99 -23.29 -3.94
CA LEU A 73 -18.52 -23.29 -3.91
C LEU A 73 -17.94 -21.94 -4.36
N LEU A 74 -18.48 -21.36 -5.43
CA LEU A 74 -18.08 -20.03 -5.91
C LEU A 74 -18.40 -18.94 -4.89
N TRP A 75 -19.57 -19.00 -4.24
CA TRP A 75 -19.94 -18.04 -3.20
C TRP A 75 -18.98 -18.12 -2.01
N LEU A 76 -18.62 -19.33 -1.55
CA LEU A 76 -17.64 -19.50 -0.47
C LEU A 76 -16.26 -18.93 -0.87
N TRP A 77 -15.80 -19.28 -2.07
CA TRP A 77 -14.52 -18.81 -2.61
C TRP A 77 -14.44 -17.29 -2.69
N TYR A 78 -15.44 -16.65 -3.30
CA TYR A 78 -15.48 -15.20 -3.42
C TYR A 78 -15.65 -14.50 -2.06
N THR A 79 -16.32 -15.14 -1.09
CA THR A 79 -16.43 -14.60 0.28
C THR A 79 -15.07 -14.62 0.96
N LEU A 80 -14.33 -15.72 0.84
CA LEU A 80 -12.97 -15.83 1.36
C LEU A 80 -12.02 -14.79 0.73
N LEU A 81 -12.06 -14.64 -0.60
CA LEU A 81 -11.27 -13.61 -1.29
C LEU A 81 -11.65 -12.19 -0.84
N ALA A 82 -12.94 -11.92 -0.64
CA ALA A 82 -13.41 -10.63 -0.15
C ALA A 82 -12.90 -10.36 1.28
N MET A 83 -12.92 -11.35 2.17
CA MET A 83 -12.40 -11.22 3.54
C MET A 83 -10.89 -10.98 3.56
N ILE A 84 -10.11 -11.71 2.75
CA ILE A 84 -8.66 -11.50 2.62
C ILE A 84 -8.37 -10.09 2.09
N SER A 85 -9.09 -9.67 1.05
CA SER A 85 -8.92 -8.34 0.44
C SER A 85 -9.28 -7.24 1.41
N PHE A 86 -10.38 -7.39 2.16
CA PHE A 86 -10.79 -6.46 3.19
C PHE A 86 -9.75 -6.38 4.31
N GLY A 87 -9.23 -7.52 4.79
CA GLY A 87 -8.15 -7.57 5.77
C GLY A 87 -6.89 -6.86 5.29
N SER A 88 -6.50 -7.06 4.03
CA SER A 88 -5.39 -6.33 3.39
C SER A 88 -5.65 -4.83 3.42
N ILE A 89 -6.76 -4.35 2.88
CA ILE A 89 -7.11 -2.92 2.85
C ILE A 89 -7.12 -2.34 4.27
N MET A 90 -7.70 -3.03 5.24
CA MET A 90 -7.70 -2.61 6.64
C MET A 90 -6.27 -2.49 7.18
N SER A 91 -5.40 -3.48 6.94
CA SER A 91 -4.00 -3.40 7.37
C SER A 91 -3.26 -2.20 6.78
N TRP A 92 -3.50 -1.88 5.51
CA TRP A 92 -2.94 -0.70 4.86
C TRP A 92 -3.46 0.59 5.47
N ILE A 93 -4.77 0.66 5.75
CA ILE A 93 -5.42 1.80 6.39
C ILE A 93 -4.88 2.00 7.81
N PHE A 94 -4.86 0.95 8.65
CA PHE A 94 -4.36 1.02 10.03
C PHE A 94 -2.87 1.34 10.10
N SER A 95 -2.06 0.94 9.12
CA SER A 95 -0.64 1.29 9.08
C SER A 95 -0.37 2.67 8.48
N SER A 96 -1.23 3.14 7.58
CA SER A 96 -1.03 4.39 6.83
C SER A 96 -1.80 5.57 7.39
N LEU A 97 -2.87 5.42 8.17
CA LEU A 97 -3.62 6.53 8.78
C LEU A 97 -2.93 7.19 9.99
N PRO A 98 -2.49 6.44 11.02
CA PRO A 98 -2.01 7.06 12.26
C PRO A 98 -0.67 7.78 12.03
N PHE A 99 -0.66 9.07 12.37
CA PHE A 99 0.49 9.95 12.20
C PHE A 99 1.74 9.44 12.92
N ASP A 100 1.58 8.88 14.13
CA ASP A 100 2.69 8.29 14.88
C ASP A 100 3.37 7.15 14.15
N GLN A 101 2.61 6.31 13.43
CA GLN A 101 3.18 5.22 12.65
C GLN A 101 3.89 5.74 11.39
N ARG A 102 3.36 6.80 10.75
CA ARG A 102 4.02 7.47 9.62
C ARG A 102 5.37 8.03 10.03
N LYS A 103 5.40 8.77 11.14
CA LYS A 103 6.62 9.35 11.70
C LYS A 103 7.63 8.28 12.07
N LYS A 104 7.22 7.22 12.77
CA LYS A 104 8.09 6.08 13.12
C LYS A 104 8.59 5.32 11.88
N PHE A 105 7.83 5.27 10.80
CA PHE A 105 8.25 4.62 9.56
C PHE A 105 9.33 5.43 8.85
N ILE A 106 9.13 6.74 8.68
CA ILE A 106 10.11 7.63 8.03
C ILE A 106 11.36 7.78 8.89
N ALA A 107 11.21 7.98 10.20
CA ALA A 107 12.33 8.13 11.12
C ALA A 107 13.31 6.95 11.06
N ARG A 108 12.79 5.72 11.08
CA ARG A 108 13.61 4.50 10.99
C ARG A 108 14.35 4.37 9.67
N ARG A 109 13.79 4.90 8.57
CA ARG A 109 14.45 4.89 7.26
C ARG A 109 15.55 5.91 7.18
N LEU A 110 15.30 7.09 7.73
CA LEU A 110 16.30 8.15 7.76
C LEU A 110 17.49 7.78 8.66
N GLU A 111 17.23 7.16 9.81
CA GLU A 111 18.27 6.64 10.71
C GLU A 111 19.11 5.53 10.05
N LEU A 112 18.52 4.77 9.12
CA LEU A 112 19.24 3.77 8.32
C LEU A 112 20.09 4.40 7.21
N ALA A 113 19.64 5.53 6.64
CA ALA A 113 20.32 6.21 5.54
C ALA A 113 21.48 7.08 6.03
N ASP A 114 21.30 7.80 7.14
CA ASP A 114 22.29 8.75 7.67
C ASP A 114 22.60 8.47 9.15
N VAL A 115 23.84 8.03 9.43
CA VAL A 115 24.37 7.81 10.78
C VAL A 115 24.43 9.11 11.59
N SER A 116 24.51 10.26 10.92
CA SER A 116 24.48 11.58 11.55
C SER A 116 23.07 12.02 11.95
N PHE A 117 22.02 11.40 11.40
CA PHE A 117 20.65 11.76 11.72
C PHE A 117 20.21 11.10 13.03
N LYS A 118 20.20 11.89 14.12
CA LYS A 118 19.58 11.49 15.38
C LYS A 118 18.18 12.08 15.48
N GLN A 119 17.16 11.22 15.45
CA GLN A 119 15.75 11.59 15.56
C GLN A 119 15.45 12.56 16.73
N ARG A 120 16.19 12.47 17.84
CA ARG A 120 16.04 13.33 19.02
C ARG A 120 16.36 14.82 18.78
N ASN A 121 17.21 15.14 17.82
CA ASN A 121 17.65 16.52 17.56
C ASN A 121 16.73 17.25 16.57
N PHE A 122 16.08 16.53 15.66
CA PHE A 122 15.30 17.09 14.55
C PHE A 122 13.81 16.71 14.64
N THR A 123 13.25 16.59 15.84
CA THR A 123 11.87 16.09 16.05
C THR A 123 10.78 16.98 15.45
N VAL A 124 11.02 18.31 15.41
CA VAL A 124 10.10 19.33 14.88
C VAL A 124 10.18 19.38 13.35
N GLU A 125 11.39 19.48 12.79
CA GLU A 125 11.61 19.44 11.34
C GLU A 125 11.10 18.13 10.72
N LEU A 126 11.29 17.00 11.40
CA LEU A 126 10.76 15.72 10.97
C LEU A 126 9.22 15.70 10.98
N ASP A 127 8.59 16.39 11.92
CA ASP A 127 7.14 16.50 11.98
C ASP A 127 6.60 17.25 10.77
N GLU A 128 7.21 18.40 10.47
CA GLU A 128 6.88 19.25 9.34
C GLU A 128 7.13 18.54 8.01
N PHE A 129 8.26 17.84 7.88
CA PHE A 129 8.54 17.01 6.70
C PHE A 129 7.47 15.94 6.46
N VAL A 130 7.09 15.19 7.51
CA VAL A 130 6.09 14.12 7.37
C VAL A 130 4.71 14.70 7.05
N ARG A 131 4.34 15.82 7.67
CA ARG A 131 3.00 16.42 7.55
C ARG A 131 2.83 17.21 6.24
N ASP A 132 3.80 18.07 5.91
CA ASP A 132 3.64 19.11 4.90
C ASP A 132 4.33 18.73 3.58
N PHE A 133 5.46 18.02 3.62
CA PHE A 133 6.19 17.57 2.42
C PHE A 133 5.76 16.18 1.93
N VAL A 134 5.88 15.13 2.75
CA VAL A 134 5.58 13.74 2.34
C VAL A 134 4.08 13.46 2.31
N LYS A 135 3.32 14.02 3.26
CA LYS A 135 1.86 13.84 3.40
C LYS A 135 1.44 12.38 3.58
N MET A 136 0.12 12.13 3.63
CA MET A 136 -0.43 10.77 3.75
C MET A 136 -0.07 9.90 2.54
N ASP A 137 -0.27 10.44 1.35
CA ASP A 137 -0.13 9.69 0.09
C ASP A 137 1.33 9.31 -0.18
N GLY A 138 2.28 10.19 0.14
CA GLY A 138 3.70 9.89 0.00
C GLY A 138 4.15 8.75 0.92
N VAL A 139 3.65 8.69 2.16
CA VAL A 139 3.96 7.57 3.06
C VAL A 139 3.39 6.25 2.53
N PHE A 140 2.19 6.29 1.94
CA PHE A 140 1.59 5.11 1.29
C PHE A 140 2.45 4.63 0.11
N VAL A 141 2.88 5.53 -0.76
CA VAL A 141 3.76 5.20 -1.90
C VAL A 141 5.12 4.68 -1.43
N LEU A 142 5.75 5.29 -0.42
CA LEU A 142 7.02 4.79 0.13
C LEU A 142 6.88 3.38 0.72
N ARG A 143 5.75 3.06 1.36
CA ARG A 143 5.46 1.70 1.84
C ARG A 143 5.29 0.72 0.67
N MET A 144 4.61 1.14 -0.39
CA MET A 144 4.48 0.35 -1.62
C MET A 144 5.85 0.05 -2.25
N ILE A 145 6.70 1.07 -2.39
CA ILE A 145 8.09 0.93 -2.88
C ILE A 145 8.87 -0.04 -1.99
N THR A 146 8.70 0.03 -0.67
CA THR A 146 9.38 -0.90 0.25
C THR A 146 9.02 -2.35 -0.03
N ILE A 147 7.73 -2.64 -0.29
CA ILE A 147 7.27 -4.01 -0.50
C ILE A 147 7.74 -4.55 -1.86
N HIS A 148 7.75 -3.70 -2.89
CA HIS A 148 8.09 -4.13 -4.25
C HIS A 148 9.59 -4.04 -4.60
N SER A 149 10.29 -3.04 -4.06
CA SER A 149 11.69 -2.72 -4.40
C SER A 149 12.64 -2.94 -3.21
N GLY A 150 12.12 -3.33 -2.06
CA GLY A 150 12.91 -3.59 -0.86
C GLY A 150 13.20 -2.32 -0.04
N VAL A 151 13.75 -2.55 1.15
CA VAL A 151 13.95 -1.49 2.15
C VAL A 151 15.00 -0.48 1.70
N LEU A 152 16.10 -0.94 1.06
CA LEU A 152 17.26 -0.13 0.67
C LEU A 152 16.90 0.96 -0.35
N ILE A 153 16.16 0.61 -1.40
CA ILE A 153 15.73 1.58 -2.42
C ILE A 153 14.85 2.64 -1.77
N CYS A 154 13.94 2.24 -0.89
CA CYS A 154 13.09 3.19 -0.19
C CYS A 154 13.89 4.12 0.74
N THR A 155 14.94 3.63 1.42
CA THR A 155 15.79 4.49 2.27
C THR A 155 16.52 5.56 1.47
N GLU A 156 17.07 5.23 0.30
CA GLU A 156 17.71 6.21 -0.59
C GLU A 156 16.73 7.27 -1.09
N VAL A 157 15.51 6.85 -1.44
CA VAL A 157 14.43 7.78 -1.83
C VAL A 157 14.08 8.72 -0.68
N VAL A 158 13.94 8.21 0.56
CA VAL A 158 13.62 9.06 1.72
C VAL A 158 14.74 10.06 1.99
N ASP A 159 16.00 9.63 1.88
CA ASP A 159 17.18 10.47 2.10
C ASP A 159 17.23 11.63 1.09
N THR A 160 17.08 11.34 -0.19
CA THR A 160 17.04 12.38 -1.24
C THR A 160 15.86 13.35 -1.08
N MET A 161 14.69 12.85 -0.66
CA MET A 161 13.53 13.70 -0.34
C MET A 161 13.79 14.60 0.87
N TRP A 162 14.52 14.10 1.88
CA TRP A 162 14.88 14.86 3.06
C TRP A 162 15.84 16.00 2.73
N ASP A 163 16.88 15.74 1.94
CA ASP A 163 17.82 16.77 1.49
C ASP A 163 17.12 17.89 0.68
N GLN A 164 16.16 17.51 -0.16
CA GLN A 164 15.33 18.48 -0.90
C GLN A 164 14.49 19.35 0.04
N PHE A 165 13.87 18.75 1.07
CA PHE A 165 13.10 19.49 2.07
C PHE A 165 13.96 20.51 2.82
N LEU A 166 15.18 20.15 3.23
CA LEU A 166 16.09 21.09 3.90
C LEU A 166 16.48 22.25 2.98
N ALA A 167 16.71 21.97 1.69
CA ALA A 167 17.05 23.00 0.70
C ALA A 167 15.89 24.00 0.48
N GLU A 168 14.64 23.52 0.46
CA GLU A 168 13.45 24.36 0.36
C GLU A 168 13.22 25.20 1.62
N GLN A 169 13.40 24.63 2.80
CA GLN A 169 13.28 25.38 4.06
C GLN A 169 14.35 26.48 4.16
N GLY A 170 15.60 26.18 3.78
CA GLY A 170 16.66 27.17 3.70
C GLY A 170 16.31 28.34 2.77
N HIS A 171 15.72 28.06 1.60
CA HIS A 171 15.26 29.11 0.68
C HIS A 171 14.17 29.99 1.29
N LYS A 172 13.16 29.40 1.96
CA LYS A 172 12.07 30.17 2.60
C LYS A 172 12.60 31.13 3.65
N VAL A 173 13.58 30.69 4.45
CA VAL A 173 14.24 31.53 5.47
C VAL A 173 15.04 32.66 4.82
N ILE A 174 15.80 32.39 3.76
CA ILE A 174 16.57 33.43 3.06
C ILE A 174 15.63 34.45 2.43
N THR A 175 14.55 34.02 1.78
CA THR A 175 13.57 34.92 1.16
C THR A 175 12.83 35.77 2.20
N SER A 176 12.49 35.21 3.36
CA SER A 176 11.85 36.02 4.43
C SER A 176 12.80 37.07 5.00
N LEU A 177 14.09 36.74 5.15
CA LEU A 177 15.11 37.71 5.56
C LEU A 177 15.34 38.80 4.51
N LEU A 178 15.35 38.45 3.22
CA LEU A 178 15.47 39.43 2.14
C LEU A 178 14.25 40.37 2.11
N ASN A 179 13.04 39.84 2.28
CA ASN A 179 11.82 40.64 2.34
C ASN A 179 11.82 41.61 3.53
N ASP A 180 12.22 41.16 4.73
CA ASP A 180 12.34 42.03 5.92
C ASP A 180 13.35 43.16 5.73
N HIS A 181 14.42 42.91 4.98
CA HIS A 181 15.37 43.96 4.59
C HIS A 181 14.76 44.97 3.63
N THR A 182 14.05 44.54 2.58
CA THR A 182 13.37 45.47 1.65
C THR A 182 12.26 46.28 2.33
N GLU A 183 11.50 45.71 3.27
CA GLU A 183 10.45 46.42 4.00
C GLU A 183 11.04 47.44 5.00
N LYS A 184 12.20 47.13 5.60
CA LYS A 184 12.96 48.11 6.39
C LYS A 184 13.59 49.21 5.55
N ASP A 185 14.01 48.92 4.32
CA ASP A 185 14.59 49.94 3.43
C ASP A 185 13.52 50.89 2.88
N GLU A 186 12.28 50.44 2.65
CA GLU A 186 11.14 51.33 2.35
C GLU A 186 10.76 52.23 3.54
N HIS A 187 10.86 51.74 4.78
CA HIS A 187 10.63 52.57 5.97
C HIS A 187 11.81 53.48 6.34
N LYS A 188 13.00 53.27 5.75
CA LYS A 188 14.23 54.01 6.05
C LYS A 188 14.69 54.92 4.90
N GLY A 189 13.76 55.36 4.05
CA GLY A 189 13.96 56.43 3.08
C GLY A 189 14.43 57.77 3.67
N ASP A 190 14.47 57.92 5.02
CA ASP A 190 14.90 59.16 5.68
C ASP A 190 16.24 59.10 6.45
N ARG A 191 16.95 57.97 6.62
CA ARG A 191 18.29 58.00 7.27
C ARG A 191 19.30 56.95 6.77
N ALA A 192 20.50 57.44 6.46
CA ALA A 192 21.70 56.75 5.97
C ALA A 192 22.15 55.49 6.76
N PRO A 193 23.06 54.66 6.20
CA PRO A 193 23.22 53.26 6.58
C PRO A 193 24.20 53.05 7.74
N SER A 194 23.96 52.01 8.55
CA SER A 194 24.94 51.47 9.49
C SER A 194 25.17 49.99 9.16
N VAL A 195 26.44 49.68 8.95
CA VAL A 195 27.02 48.38 8.60
C VAL A 195 26.86 47.38 9.75
N GLY A 196 26.59 46.12 9.40
CA GLY A 196 26.61 44.99 10.34
C GLY A 196 26.45 43.66 9.60
N GLY A 197 27.52 43.20 8.95
CA GLY A 197 27.55 41.89 8.31
C GLY A 197 27.71 40.79 9.35
N HIS A 198 26.68 39.95 9.50
CA HIS A 198 26.80 38.66 10.19
C HIS A 198 26.94 37.55 9.15
N SER A 199 28.12 36.94 9.09
CA SER A 199 28.39 35.73 8.33
C SER A 199 27.66 34.54 9.00
N ILE A 200 26.80 33.84 8.26
CA ILE A 200 26.25 32.55 8.65
C ILE A 200 26.59 31.54 7.55
N ASP A 201 27.21 30.45 7.98
CA ASP A 201 27.76 29.39 7.16
C ASP A 201 26.73 28.71 6.25
N VAL A 202 27.13 28.50 4.99
CA VAL A 202 26.44 27.68 4.00
C VAL A 202 26.44 26.22 4.49
N PRO A 203 25.30 25.50 4.54
CA PRO A 203 25.33 24.10 4.89
C PRO A 203 26.04 23.33 3.78
N LEU A 204 27.19 22.78 4.15
CA LEU A 204 27.99 21.89 3.32
C LEU A 204 27.12 20.76 2.80
N ARG A 205 27.05 20.62 1.47
CA ARG A 205 26.55 19.45 0.73
C ARG A 205 26.92 18.17 1.52
N ARG A 206 25.92 17.55 2.14
CA ARG A 206 26.08 16.28 2.86
C ARG A 206 26.64 15.29 1.85
N LYS A 207 27.89 14.86 2.05
CA LYS A 207 28.57 13.97 1.11
C LYS A 207 27.76 12.68 1.05
N THR A 208 27.14 12.46 -0.10
CA THR A 208 26.60 11.19 -0.56
C THR A 208 27.47 10.03 -0.08
N SER A 209 26.83 9.12 0.65
CA SER A 209 26.94 7.67 0.47
C SER A 209 28.03 7.25 -0.53
N VAL A 210 29.25 7.09 -0.02
CA VAL A 210 30.10 6.01 -0.51
C VAL A 210 29.77 4.85 0.40
N LEU A 211 28.85 4.00 -0.05
CA LEU A 211 28.69 2.65 0.44
C LEU A 211 30.09 2.05 0.62
N VAL A 212 30.52 1.92 1.87
CA VAL A 212 31.58 0.99 2.25
C VAL A 212 31.07 -0.37 1.78
N PRO A 213 31.73 -1.03 0.81
CA PRO A 213 31.40 -2.41 0.51
C PRO A 213 31.67 -3.19 1.79
N LEU A 214 30.69 -3.94 2.27
CA LEU A 214 30.91 -4.95 3.30
C LEU A 214 31.89 -5.97 2.74
N MET A 215 33.20 -5.71 2.82
CA MET A 215 34.22 -6.73 2.64
C MET A 215 34.18 -7.63 3.87
N SER A 216 33.93 -8.92 3.62
CA SER A 216 34.09 -9.97 4.62
C SER A 216 35.51 -9.92 5.16
N ARG A 217 35.66 -10.15 6.46
CA ARG A 217 36.94 -10.15 7.19
C ARG A 217 37.97 -11.15 6.63
N GLU A 218 37.56 -12.02 5.71
CA GLU A 218 38.36 -13.05 5.04
C GLU A 218 39.25 -12.50 3.91
N ASP A 219 38.89 -11.38 3.26
CA ASP A 219 39.65 -10.84 2.12
C ASP A 219 40.89 -10.01 2.54
N LEU A 220 40.91 -9.46 3.77
CA LEU A 220 42.04 -8.66 4.26
C LEU A 220 43.31 -9.48 4.45
N THR A 221 43.15 -10.79 4.70
CA THR A 221 44.26 -11.72 4.92
C THR A 221 44.97 -12.12 3.63
N GLN A 222 44.30 -12.05 2.47
CA GLN A 222 44.88 -12.52 1.20
C GLN A 222 45.73 -11.44 0.50
N MET A 223 45.50 -10.16 0.78
CA MET A 223 46.21 -9.06 0.13
C MET A 223 47.57 -8.74 0.79
N SER A 224 47.76 -9.11 2.06
CA SER A 224 49.02 -8.85 2.78
C SER A 224 50.17 -9.77 2.34
N ASP A 225 49.88 -10.97 1.83
CA ASP A 225 50.93 -11.92 1.40
C ASP A 225 51.52 -11.58 0.02
N HIS A 226 50.80 -10.81 -0.81
CA HIS A 226 51.24 -10.52 -2.17
C HIS A 226 52.19 -9.30 -2.30
N LEU A 227 52.39 -8.53 -1.23
CA LEU A 227 53.24 -7.32 -1.23
C LEU A 227 54.61 -7.53 -0.57
N LEU A 228 54.92 -8.73 -0.07
CA LEU A 228 56.20 -9.03 0.61
C LEU A 228 57.24 -9.76 -0.25
N ARG A 229 57.06 -9.84 -1.57
CA ARG A 229 58.08 -10.43 -2.45
C ARG A 229 58.98 -9.33 -3.05
N PRO A 230 60.26 -9.23 -2.67
CA PRO A 230 61.19 -8.31 -3.32
C PRO A 230 61.46 -8.75 -4.77
N PRO A 231 61.74 -7.82 -5.69
CA PRO A 231 61.99 -8.15 -7.08
C PRO A 231 63.36 -8.85 -7.22
N SER A 232 63.36 -10.08 -7.74
CA SER A 232 64.56 -10.74 -8.23
C SER A 232 65.00 -10.06 -9.53
N ARG A 233 66.21 -9.49 -9.53
CA ARG A 233 66.95 -9.09 -10.73
C ARG A 233 67.17 -10.31 -11.63
N MET A 234 66.83 -10.18 -12.91
CA MET A 234 67.63 -10.60 -14.08
C MET A 234 67.01 -10.00 -15.34
#